data_AF-A0AAU8J5Z6-F1
#
_entry.id   AF-A0AAU8J5Z6-F1
#
_cell.length_a   1.000
_cell.length_b   1.000
_cell.length_c   1.000
_cell.angle_alpha   90.00
_cell.angle_beta   90.00
_cell.angle_gamma   90.00
#
_symmetry.space_group_name_H-M   'P 1'
#
loop_
_entity.id
_entity.type
_entity.pdbx_description
1 polymer ?
#
loop_
_entity_poly.entity_id
_entity_poly.type
_entity_poly.pdbx_seq_one_letter_code
_entity_poly.pdbx_strand_id
1 'polypeptide(L)'
;MERPDSQVPRSPGEPRPPRRRDRHGRGMRGPVAPPQVPLSASRADTFADLVQDSVERLERRWPQLGEVDFLVLEVPRLTAEDEAWGGDSVPLGGTVPARDDRPARVVIYRRPIEIRTKGRDERAALVHDVVVEQVAEVLGLTPETVDPRYGDEED
;
A
#
# COMPACT_ATOMS: atom_id res chain seq x y z
N MET A 1 -17.32 54.84 63.33
CA MET A 1 -18.07 54.53 62.09
C MET A 1 -17.35 55.16 60.92
N GLU A 2 -16.92 54.48 59.87
CA GLU A 2 -16.56 53.08 59.61
C GLU A 2 -15.82 53.20 58.27
N ARG A 3 -14.55 52.77 58.20
CA ARG A 3 -13.80 52.74 56.94
C ARG A 3 -13.98 51.34 56.36
N PRO A 4 -14.56 51.17 55.16
CA PRO A 4 -14.71 49.85 54.57
C PRO A 4 -13.45 49.41 53.82
N ASP A 5 -13.28 48.10 53.84
CA ASP A 5 -12.20 47.25 53.37
C ASP A 5 -11.63 47.55 51.97
N SER A 6 -10.30 47.49 51.87
CA SER A 6 -9.58 47.26 50.61
C SER A 6 -9.50 45.76 50.34
N GLN A 7 -10.22 45.27 49.33
CA GLN A 7 -9.95 43.97 48.72
C GLN A 7 -9.12 44.12 47.44
N VAL A 8 -8.09 43.28 47.35
CA VAL A 8 -7.13 43.12 46.25
C VAL A 8 -7.83 42.53 45.01
N PRO A 9 -7.54 43.00 43.77
CA PRO A 9 -8.07 42.35 42.57
C PRO A 9 -7.28 41.07 42.24
N ARG A 10 -7.99 39.96 42.00
CA ARG A 10 -7.44 38.71 41.44
C ARG A 10 -7.46 38.78 39.91
N SER A 11 -6.35 38.41 39.28
CA SER A 11 -6.17 38.40 37.81
C SER A 11 -7.16 37.47 37.09
N PRO A 12 -7.63 37.81 35.87
CA PRO A 12 -8.52 36.94 35.09
C PRO A 12 -7.74 35.79 34.43
N GLY A 13 -8.27 34.57 34.56
CA GLY A 13 -7.72 33.35 33.97
C GLY A 13 -7.92 33.23 32.45
N GLU A 14 -6.97 32.56 31.81
CA GLU A 14 -6.97 32.19 30.39
C GLU A 14 -8.22 31.39 29.97
N PRO A 15 -8.78 31.65 28.77
CA PRO A 15 -9.89 30.90 28.23
C PRO A 15 -9.44 29.53 27.70
N ARG A 16 -9.96 28.45 28.30
CA ARG A 16 -9.93 27.09 27.73
C ARG A 16 -10.72 27.05 26.40
N PRO A 17 -10.26 26.30 25.38
CA PRO A 17 -10.96 26.20 24.10
C PRO A 17 -12.35 25.58 24.30
N PRO A 18 -13.39 26.08 23.60
CA PRO A 18 -14.75 25.61 23.78
C PRO A 18 -14.87 24.18 23.28
N ARG A 19 -15.08 23.24 24.21
CA ARG A 19 -15.67 21.94 23.90
C ARG A 19 -17.03 22.20 23.27
N ARG A 20 -17.10 22.03 21.95
CA ARG A 20 -18.31 22.19 21.14
C ARG A 20 -19.31 21.11 21.53
N ARG A 21 -20.02 21.33 22.64
CA ARG A 21 -21.17 20.51 23.04
C ARG A 21 -22.21 20.67 21.96
N ASP A 22 -22.53 19.58 21.29
CA ASP A 22 -23.64 19.49 20.36
C ASP A 22 -24.95 19.72 21.13
N ARG A 23 -25.43 20.96 21.15
CA ARG A 23 -26.66 21.35 21.85
C ARG A 23 -27.91 21.09 21.02
N HIS A 24 -27.78 20.70 19.75
CA HIS A 24 -28.91 20.51 18.85
C HIS A 24 -29.25 19.04 18.62
N GLY A 25 -28.61 18.13 19.35
CA GLY A 25 -28.90 16.71 19.27
C GLY A 25 -28.61 16.13 17.88
N ARG A 26 -27.64 16.70 17.16
CA ARG A 26 -27.19 16.23 15.84
C ARG A 26 -25.76 15.68 15.88
N GLY A 27 -25.30 15.25 17.04
CA GLY A 27 -24.00 14.59 17.20
C GLY A 27 -24.09 13.16 16.65
N MET A 28 -22.96 12.54 16.31
CA MET A 28 -22.94 11.18 15.74
C MET A 28 -23.84 10.22 16.53
N ARG A 29 -24.95 9.81 15.92
CA ARG A 29 -25.92 8.89 16.53
C ARG A 29 -25.66 7.50 15.99
N GLY A 30 -24.91 6.73 16.77
CA GLY A 30 -24.67 5.30 16.52
C GLY A 30 -23.24 4.97 16.09
N PRO A 31 -22.80 3.72 16.28
CA PRO A 31 -21.51 3.27 15.78
C PRO A 31 -21.51 3.37 14.25
N VAL A 32 -20.42 3.94 13.69
CA VAL A 32 -20.27 4.19 12.24
C VAL A 32 -20.39 2.89 11.41
N ALA A 33 -20.19 1.73 12.03
CA ALA A 33 -20.62 0.44 11.52
C ALA A 33 -20.88 -0.55 12.68
N PRO A 34 -21.80 -1.53 12.53
CA PRO A 34 -21.93 -2.65 13.47
C PRO A 34 -20.67 -3.56 13.47
N PRO A 35 -20.33 -4.24 14.59
CA PRO A 35 -19.14 -5.10 14.71
C PRO A 35 -19.19 -6.41 13.88
N GLN A 36 -20.20 -6.60 13.03
CA GLN A 36 -20.39 -7.81 12.20
C GLN A 36 -20.43 -7.52 10.69
N VAL A 37 -20.03 -6.33 10.26
CA VAL A 37 -19.73 -6.12 8.84
C VAL A 37 -18.23 -6.35 8.69
N PRO A 38 -17.77 -7.30 7.85
CA PRO A 38 -16.34 -7.36 7.51
C PRO A 38 -15.94 -5.95 7.11
N LEU A 39 -14.91 -5.39 7.76
CA LEU A 39 -14.31 -4.16 7.25
C LEU A 39 -14.06 -4.43 5.77
N SER A 40 -14.70 -3.67 4.89
CA SER A 40 -14.49 -3.82 3.45
C SER A 40 -12.99 -3.93 3.22
N ALA A 41 -12.54 -4.99 2.54
CA ALA A 41 -11.12 -5.18 2.24
C ALA A 41 -10.55 -3.83 1.78
N SER A 42 -9.46 -3.39 2.41
CA SER A 42 -8.86 -2.13 2.01
C SER A 42 -8.36 -2.27 0.56
N ARG A 43 -8.18 -1.15 -0.14
CA ARG A 43 -7.55 -1.19 -1.47
C ARG A 43 -6.17 -1.86 -1.43
N ALA A 44 -5.48 -1.83 -0.28
CA ALA A 44 -4.22 -2.53 -0.07
C ALA A 44 -4.42 -4.04 -0.07
N ASP A 45 -5.41 -4.50 0.68
CA ASP A 45 -5.71 -5.93 0.81
C ASP A 45 -6.11 -6.51 -0.55
N THR A 46 -7.02 -5.85 -1.27
CA THR A 46 -7.42 -6.29 -2.61
C THR A 46 -6.27 -6.31 -3.62
N PHE A 47 -5.30 -5.39 -3.50
CA PHE A 47 -4.12 -5.42 -4.36
C PHE A 47 -3.16 -6.55 -3.98
N ALA A 48 -2.96 -6.78 -2.68
CA ALA A 48 -2.16 -7.89 -2.18
C ALA A 48 -2.75 -9.24 -2.62
N ASP A 49 -4.08 -9.37 -2.63
CA ASP A 49 -4.77 -10.55 -3.15
C ASP A 49 -4.43 -10.80 -4.63
N LEU A 50 -4.36 -9.77 -5.47
CA LEU A 50 -3.97 -9.93 -6.89
C LEU A 50 -2.52 -10.42 -7.03
N VAL A 51 -1.61 -9.92 -6.19
CA VAL A 51 -0.22 -10.37 -6.18
C VAL A 51 -0.16 -11.83 -5.73
N GLN A 52 -0.86 -12.17 -4.66
CA GLN A 52 -0.93 -13.54 -4.12
C GLN A 52 -1.50 -14.53 -5.15
N ASP A 53 -2.62 -14.20 -5.79
CA ASP A 53 -3.25 -15.01 -6.84
C ASP A 53 -2.27 -15.30 -8.00
N SER A 54 -1.45 -14.30 -8.36
CA SER A 54 -0.40 -14.44 -9.37
C SER A 54 0.72 -15.37 -8.91
N VAL A 55 1.24 -15.16 -7.70
CA VAL A 55 2.33 -15.97 -7.12
C VAL A 55 1.90 -17.43 -6.99
N GLU A 56 0.72 -17.71 -6.44
CA GLU A 56 0.19 -19.07 -6.29
C GLU A 56 0.03 -19.79 -7.63
N ARG A 57 -0.23 -19.04 -8.70
CA ARG A 57 -0.27 -19.60 -10.06
C ARG A 57 1.10 -20.02 -10.54
N LEU A 58 2.11 -19.18 -10.33
CA LEU A 58 3.48 -19.44 -10.74
C LEU A 58 4.14 -20.52 -9.87
N GLU A 59 3.89 -20.54 -8.57
CA GLU A 59 4.43 -21.53 -7.61
C GLU A 59 4.12 -22.97 -8.00
N ARG A 60 2.97 -23.22 -8.65
CA ARG A 60 2.63 -24.56 -9.16
C ARG A 60 3.63 -25.09 -10.20
N ARG A 61 4.25 -24.18 -10.96
CA ARG A 61 5.26 -24.50 -11.98
C ARG A 61 6.68 -24.28 -11.47
N TRP A 62 6.85 -23.35 -10.54
CA TRP A 62 8.12 -22.92 -9.97
C TRP A 62 8.10 -23.03 -8.44
N PRO A 63 8.17 -24.25 -7.86
CA PRO A 63 8.02 -24.45 -6.41
C PRO A 63 9.06 -23.68 -5.57
N GLN A 64 10.23 -23.37 -6.12
CA GLN A 64 11.27 -22.57 -5.47
C GLN A 64 10.83 -21.14 -5.13
N LEU A 65 9.73 -20.64 -5.70
CA LEU A 65 9.17 -19.34 -5.33
C LEU A 65 8.70 -19.30 -3.88
N GLY A 66 8.44 -20.45 -3.24
CA GLY A 66 8.17 -20.52 -1.80
C GLY A 66 9.35 -20.09 -0.92
N GLU A 67 10.54 -19.90 -1.50
CA GLU A 67 11.73 -19.36 -0.82
C GLU A 67 11.94 -17.85 -1.07
N VAL A 68 11.03 -17.19 -1.80
CA VAL A 68 11.12 -15.76 -2.17
C VAL A 68 10.08 -14.95 -1.37
N ASP A 69 10.50 -13.84 -0.75
CA ASP A 69 9.56 -12.93 -0.11
C ASP A 69 8.88 -12.04 -1.16
N PHE A 70 7.55 -12.03 -1.20
CA PHE A 70 6.78 -11.06 -2.01
C PHE A 70 6.28 -9.91 -1.14
N LEU A 71 6.59 -8.68 -1.55
CA LEU A 71 6.28 -7.46 -0.82
C LEU A 71 5.49 -6.50 -1.70
N VAL A 72 4.44 -5.90 -1.13
CA VAL A 72 3.72 -4.80 -1.75
C VAL A 72 4.14 -3.49 -1.08
N LEU A 73 4.66 -2.56 -1.86
CA LEU A 73 4.96 -1.20 -1.41
C LEU A 73 4.09 -0.18 -2.18
N GLU A 74 3.90 1.00 -1.60
CA GLU A 74 3.08 2.04 -2.24
C GLU A 74 3.74 2.61 -3.49
N VAL A 75 4.97 3.10 -3.33
CA VAL A 75 5.76 3.79 -4.36
C VAL A 75 7.24 3.45 -4.14
N PRO A 76 8.06 3.44 -5.21
CA PRO A 76 9.50 3.34 -5.07
C PRO A 76 10.04 4.55 -4.31
N ARG A 77 11.05 4.31 -3.45
CA ARG A 77 11.82 5.40 -2.84
C ARG A 77 12.97 5.73 -3.79
N LEU A 78 12.77 6.72 -4.66
CA LEU A 78 13.80 7.18 -5.57
C LEU A 78 14.93 7.83 -4.77
N THR A 79 16.12 7.24 -4.85
CA THR A 79 17.41 7.74 -4.40
C THR A 79 18.12 8.43 -5.57
N ALA A 80 19.19 9.18 -5.32
CA ALA A 80 19.97 9.83 -6.38
C ALA A 80 20.64 8.83 -7.35
N GLU A 81 20.77 7.57 -6.93
CA GLU A 81 21.30 6.46 -7.74
C GLU A 81 20.22 5.90 -8.70
N ASP A 82 18.95 6.20 -8.42
CA ASP A 82 17.77 5.85 -9.22
C ASP A 82 17.55 6.80 -10.42
N GLU A 83 18.52 7.65 -10.75
CA GLU A 83 18.60 8.25 -12.09
C GLU A 83 18.98 7.19 -13.16
N ALA A 84 19.40 5.99 -12.72
CA ALA A 84 19.81 4.88 -13.58
C ALA A 84 18.66 4.01 -14.14
N TRP A 85 17.38 4.28 -13.80
CA TRP A 85 16.22 3.55 -14.37
C TRP A 85 15.95 3.86 -15.85
N GLY A 86 16.95 4.36 -16.59
CA GLY A 86 17.03 4.30 -18.05
C GLY A 86 15.95 5.03 -18.85
N GLY A 87 14.98 5.69 -18.22
CA GLY A 87 13.91 6.41 -18.88
C GLY A 87 12.99 7.10 -17.87
N ASP A 88 12.22 8.08 -18.33
CA ASP A 88 11.29 8.92 -17.56
C ASP A 88 10.14 8.16 -16.82
N SER A 89 10.22 6.84 -16.62
CA SER A 89 9.12 6.01 -16.14
C SER A 89 9.34 5.48 -14.72
N VAL A 90 8.32 5.67 -13.87
CA VAL A 90 8.30 5.11 -12.50
C VAL A 90 8.18 3.58 -12.56
N PRO A 91 9.05 2.82 -11.87
CA PRO A 91 9.02 1.36 -11.88
C PRO A 91 7.76 0.79 -11.25
N LEU A 92 7.34 -0.38 -11.75
CA LEU A 92 6.18 -1.12 -11.27
C LEU A 92 6.54 -2.24 -10.30
N GLY A 93 7.76 -2.75 -10.40
CA GLY A 93 8.32 -3.73 -9.48
C GLY A 93 9.83 -3.60 -9.36
N GLY A 94 10.43 -4.44 -8.54
CA GLY A 94 11.88 -4.57 -8.42
C GLY A 94 12.26 -5.82 -7.62
N THR A 95 13.52 -6.23 -7.74
CA THR A 95 14.06 -7.37 -7.00
C THR A 95 15.09 -6.92 -5.97
N VAL A 96 15.21 -7.68 -4.88
CA VAL A 96 16.31 -7.59 -3.93
C VAL A 96 16.96 -8.98 -3.86
N PRO A 97 18.24 -9.11 -4.21
CA PRO A 97 18.90 -10.40 -4.17
C PRO A 97 18.99 -10.93 -2.74
N ALA A 98 19.02 -12.26 -2.61
CA ALA A 98 19.23 -12.92 -1.33
C ALA A 98 20.53 -12.45 -0.67
N ARG A 99 20.53 -12.43 0.67
CA ARG A 99 21.72 -12.19 1.52
C ARG A 99 21.81 -13.31 2.55
N ASP A 100 22.95 -13.46 3.21
CA ASP A 100 23.24 -14.58 4.12
C ASP A 100 22.10 -14.91 5.12
N ASP A 101 21.36 -13.90 5.57
CA ASP A 101 20.28 -14.01 6.56
C ASP A 101 18.87 -13.75 6.00
N ARG A 102 18.72 -13.49 4.70
CA ARG A 102 17.46 -13.03 4.11
C ARG A 102 17.22 -13.64 2.72
N PRO A 103 16.01 -14.18 2.47
CA PRO A 103 15.66 -14.66 1.13
C PRO A 103 15.68 -13.52 0.11
N ALA A 104 15.73 -13.90 -1.17
CA ALA A 104 15.47 -12.95 -2.25
C ALA A 104 14.07 -12.36 -2.09
N ARG A 105 13.88 -11.13 -2.56
CA ARG A 105 12.59 -10.45 -2.46
C ARG A 105 12.15 -9.91 -3.80
N VAL A 106 10.87 -10.05 -4.07
CA VAL A 106 10.16 -9.37 -5.16
C VAL A 106 9.30 -8.28 -4.54
N VAL A 107 9.44 -7.06 -5.05
CA VAL A 107 8.67 -5.90 -4.62
C VAL A 107 7.75 -5.48 -5.75
N ILE A 108 6.47 -5.28 -5.44
CA ILE A 108 5.46 -4.75 -6.36
C ILE A 108 4.99 -3.39 -5.86
N TYR A 109 5.04 -2.36 -6.71
CA TYR A 109 4.64 -1.00 -6.38
C TYR A 109 3.19 -0.73 -6.77
N ARG A 110 2.33 -0.60 -5.76
CA ARG A 110 0.88 -0.47 -5.94
C ARG A 110 0.47 0.79 -6.70
N ARG A 111 0.92 1.97 -6.25
CA ARG A 111 0.42 3.25 -6.78
C ARG A 111 0.75 3.45 -8.27
N PRO A 112 1.97 3.13 -8.76
CA PRO A 112 2.27 3.17 -10.19
C PRO A 112 1.37 2.29 -11.05
N ILE A 113 0.97 1.11 -10.55
CA ILE A 113 0.06 0.17 -11.24
C ILE A 113 -1.39 0.68 -11.19
N GLU A 114 -1.86 1.15 -10.03
CA GLU A 114 -3.20 1.74 -9.89
C GLU A 114 -3.41 2.95 -10.81
N ILE A 115 -2.37 3.77 -11.04
CA ILE A 115 -2.44 4.95 -11.91
C ILE A 115 -2.55 4.58 -13.38
N ARG A 116 -1.91 3.48 -13.80
CA ARG A 116 -1.91 3.01 -15.20
C ARG A 116 -3.19 2.25 -15.57
N THR A 117 -3.89 1.72 -14.58
CA THR A 117 -5.05 0.83 -14.79
C THR A 117 -6.37 1.52 -14.44
N LYS A 118 -7.39 1.32 -15.27
CA LYS A 118 -8.75 1.86 -15.09
C LYS A 118 -9.69 0.89 -14.41
N GLY A 119 -9.46 -0.42 -14.58
CA GLY A 119 -10.32 -1.50 -14.11
C GLY A 119 -9.67 -2.46 -13.12
N ARG A 120 -10.46 -3.40 -12.57
CA ARG A 120 -9.92 -4.50 -11.77
C ARG A 120 -9.20 -5.53 -12.64
N ASP A 121 -9.76 -5.85 -13.80
CA ASP A 121 -9.22 -6.90 -14.68
C ASP A 121 -7.89 -6.45 -15.30
N GLU A 122 -7.85 -5.24 -15.86
CA GLU A 122 -6.60 -4.61 -16.33
C GLU A 122 -5.54 -4.49 -15.22
N ARG A 123 -5.96 -4.29 -13.96
CA ARG A 123 -5.03 -4.27 -12.83
C ARG A 123 -4.52 -5.67 -12.49
N ALA A 124 -5.38 -6.69 -12.56
CA ALA A 124 -4.99 -8.07 -12.32
C ALA A 124 -3.99 -8.55 -13.38
N ALA A 125 -4.26 -8.22 -14.64
CA ALA A 125 -3.37 -8.38 -15.80
C ALA A 125 -2.00 -7.76 -15.53
N LEU A 126 -1.95 -6.44 -15.32
CA LEU A 126 -0.69 -5.73 -15.11
C LEU A 126 0.06 -6.18 -13.84
N VAL A 127 -0.64 -6.55 -12.77
CA VAL A 127 -0.01 -7.15 -11.58
C VAL A 127 0.64 -8.48 -11.93
N HIS A 128 -0.05 -9.32 -12.71
CA HIS A 128 0.48 -10.61 -13.13
C HIS A 128 1.73 -10.44 -13.98
N ASP A 129 1.70 -9.57 -14.99
CA ASP A 129 2.86 -9.30 -15.85
C ASP A 129 4.07 -8.82 -15.05
N VAL A 130 3.87 -7.84 -14.14
CA VAL A 130 4.97 -7.34 -13.30
C VAL A 130 5.51 -8.46 -12.39
N VAL A 131 4.64 -9.30 -11.82
CA VAL A 131 5.10 -10.45 -11.00
C VAL A 131 5.92 -11.42 -11.86
N VAL A 132 5.48 -11.72 -13.08
CA VAL A 132 6.21 -12.60 -14.02
C VAL A 132 7.59 -12.03 -14.35
N GLU A 133 7.67 -10.73 -14.67
CA GLU A 133 8.94 -10.03 -14.92
C GLU A 133 9.91 -10.14 -13.75
N GLN A 134 9.44 -9.82 -12.54
CA GLN A 134 10.30 -9.83 -11.35
C GLN A 134 10.73 -11.26 -10.97
N VAL A 135 9.84 -12.24 -11.15
CA VAL A 135 10.18 -13.66 -10.95
C VAL A 135 11.21 -14.11 -11.97
N ALA A 136 11.05 -13.74 -13.24
CA ALA A 136 12.01 -14.06 -14.29
C ALA A 136 13.39 -13.49 -13.96
N GLU A 137 13.46 -12.25 -13.46
CA GLU A 137 14.70 -11.63 -13.01
C GLU A 137 15.35 -12.41 -11.85
N VAL A 138 14.58 -12.75 -10.80
CA VAL A 138 15.09 -13.55 -9.66
C VAL A 138 15.61 -14.92 -10.10
N LEU A 139 14.93 -15.58 -11.05
CA LEU A 139 15.28 -16.91 -11.53
C LEU A 139 16.35 -16.89 -12.64
N GLY A 140 16.70 -15.71 -13.18
CA GLY A 140 17.61 -15.60 -14.33
C GLY A 140 17.03 -16.17 -15.63
N LEU A 141 15.72 -16.02 -15.83
CA LEU A 141 14.96 -16.52 -16.99
C LEU A 141 14.36 -15.37 -17.79
N THR A 142 13.73 -15.68 -18.93
CA THR A 142 12.85 -14.72 -19.62
C THR A 142 11.42 -14.78 -19.06
N PRO A 143 10.65 -13.69 -19.10
CA PRO A 143 9.24 -13.67 -18.70
C PRO A 143 8.40 -14.77 -19.36
N GLU A 144 8.58 -15.02 -20.66
CA GLU A 144 7.85 -16.02 -21.44
C GLU A 144 8.19 -17.45 -21.02
N THR A 145 9.40 -17.66 -20.46
CA THR A 145 9.79 -18.93 -19.87
C THR A 145 9.02 -19.16 -18.57
N VAL A 146 8.82 -18.11 -17.77
CA VAL A 146 8.09 -18.15 -16.49
C VAL A 146 6.60 -18.35 -16.71
N ASP A 147 6.00 -17.54 -17.58
CA ASP A 147 4.61 -17.68 -18.06
C ASP A 147 4.55 -17.55 -19.59
N PRO A 148 4.19 -18.62 -20.33
CA PRO A 148 4.05 -18.57 -21.78
C PRO A 148 2.97 -17.62 -22.32
N ARG A 149 2.11 -17.06 -21.46
CA ARG A 149 1.07 -16.09 -21.81
C ARG A 149 1.47 -14.64 -21.52
N TYR A 150 2.69 -14.41 -21.05
CA TYR A 150 3.19 -13.07 -20.75
C TYR A 150 3.11 -12.18 -22.01
N GLY A 151 2.47 -11.02 -21.88
CA GLY A 151 2.28 -10.05 -22.97
C GLY A 151 1.12 -10.33 -23.93
N ASP A 152 0.33 -11.40 -23.74
CA ASP A 152 -0.77 -11.76 -24.64
C ASP A 152 -2.02 -10.85 -24.50
N GLU A 153 -2.09 -9.98 -23.49
CA GLU A 153 -3.28 -9.19 -23.15
C GLU A 153 -3.32 -7.78 -23.79
N GLU A 154 -2.39 -7.47 -24.71
CA GLU A 154 -2.29 -6.16 -25.38
C GLU A 154 -3.02 -6.04 -26.75
N ASP A 155 -3.77 -7.05 -27.21
CA ASP A 155 -4.57 -7.01 -28.46
C ASP A 155 -6.08 -6.73 -28.28
#